data_AF-A0A255TTC4-F1
#
_entry.id   AF-A0A255TTC4-F1
#
_cell.length_a   1.000
_cell.length_b   1.000
_cell.length_c   1.000
_cell.angle_alpha   90.00
_cell.angle_beta   90.00
_cell.angle_gamma   90.00
#
_symmetry.space_group_name_H-M   'P 1'
#
loop_
_entity.id
_entity.type
_entity.pdbx_description
1 polymer ?
#
loop_
_entity_poly.entity_id
_entity_poly.type
_entity_poly.pdbx_seq_one_letter_code
_entity_poly.pdbx_strand_id
1 'polypeptide(L)'
;MKFVRTIPGYNHLWAVRDEDQETDELSLLFRQWSNFNYLLDFFFANLDDLQGFFHIKKVSDAIKDTMEDAQELERLILDFPYTEQLDGLFHPLSLADNRAHELTREKARNWDRRQHPSWLRIYAIRIEPNVYIVTGGTIKLTATMQEREHTKKELDKLNACRDYLKQNGVFDMDSFIDYFEEDLL
;
A
#
# COMPACT_ATOMS: atom_id res chain seq x y z
N MET A 1 12.59 -11.60 4.17
CA MET A 1 11.50 -10.59 4.21
C MET A 1 11.27 -10.26 5.67
N LYS A 2 11.31 -8.98 6.08
CA LYS A 2 11.06 -8.59 7.47
C LYS A 2 9.74 -7.84 7.59
N PHE A 3 9.07 -8.00 8.73
CA PHE A 3 7.88 -7.21 9.08
C PHE A 3 8.27 -6.22 10.16
N VAL A 4 7.82 -4.97 10.06
CA VAL A 4 8.08 -3.96 11.07
C VAL A 4 6.80 -3.27 11.47
N ARG A 5 6.67 -2.93 12.76
CA ARG A 5 5.58 -2.08 13.24
C ARG A 5 5.75 -0.70 12.63
N THR A 6 4.70 -0.17 12.02
CA THR A 6 4.72 1.20 11.49
C THR A 6 4.47 2.23 12.59
N ILE A 7 3.71 1.84 13.63
CA ILE A 7 3.40 2.67 14.79
C ILE A 7 3.98 2.00 16.05
N PRO A 8 4.99 2.59 16.70
CA PRO A 8 5.62 2.02 17.90
C PRO A 8 4.60 1.76 19.02
N GLY A 9 4.61 0.53 19.55
CA GLY A 9 3.72 0.12 20.64
C GLY A 9 2.34 -0.37 20.19
N TYR A 10 2.05 -0.36 18.89
CA TYR A 10 0.78 -0.83 18.34
C TYR A 10 1.01 -1.96 17.33
N ASN A 11 0.07 -2.91 17.32
CA ASN A 11 0.17 -4.17 16.58
C ASN A 11 -0.84 -4.26 15.42
N HIS A 12 -1.54 -3.17 15.09
CA HIS A 12 -2.58 -3.17 14.06
C HIS A 12 -2.09 -2.78 12.66
N LEU A 13 -0.88 -2.21 12.55
CA LEU A 13 -0.30 -1.84 11.26
C LEU A 13 1.18 -2.17 11.19
N TRP A 14 1.52 -2.95 10.17
CA TRP A 14 2.85 -3.42 9.87
C TRP A 14 3.21 -3.08 8.43
N ALA A 15 4.49 -3.08 8.13
CA ALA A 15 4.99 -2.94 6.77
C ALA A 15 6.12 -3.94 6.52
N VAL A 16 6.20 -4.43 5.28
CA VAL A 16 7.32 -5.21 4.80
C VAL A 16 8.55 -4.31 4.67
N ARG A 17 9.70 -4.84 5.05
CA ARG A 17 11.01 -4.27 4.78
C ARG A 17 11.91 -5.35 4.20
N ASP A 18 12.53 -5.06 3.06
CA ASP A 18 13.57 -5.90 2.51
C ASP A 18 14.80 -5.92 3.43
N GLU A 19 15.48 -7.05 3.51
CA GLU A 19 16.61 -7.21 4.45
C GLU A 19 17.78 -6.26 4.17
N ASP A 20 17.94 -5.89 2.90
CA ASP A 20 18.97 -4.97 2.43
C ASP A 20 18.53 -3.49 2.47
N GLN A 21 17.31 -3.21 2.93
CA GLN A 21 16.75 -1.84 2.99
C GLN A 21 16.62 -1.38 4.45
N GLU A 22 16.96 -0.12 4.69
CA GLU A 22 16.79 0.48 6.03
C GLU A 22 15.33 0.88 6.31
N THR A 23 14.61 1.29 5.26
CA THR A 23 13.25 1.86 5.33
C THR A 23 12.23 0.82 4.88
N ASP A 24 11.13 0.68 5.61
CA ASP A 24 10.00 -0.17 5.22
C ASP A 24 9.22 0.41 4.04
N GLU A 25 8.44 -0.45 3.39
CA GLU A 25 7.67 -0.12 2.18
C GLU A 25 6.70 1.05 2.41
N LEU A 26 6.01 1.12 3.55
CA LEU A 26 5.04 2.19 3.80
C LEU A 26 5.73 3.55 3.97
N SER A 27 6.78 3.60 4.80
CA SER A 27 7.58 4.81 4.99
C SER A 27 8.23 5.28 3.69
N LEU A 28 8.69 4.34 2.84
CA LEU A 28 9.29 4.65 1.55
C LEU A 28 8.27 5.29 0.59
N LEU A 29 7.03 4.78 0.55
CA LEU A 29 5.97 5.32 -0.31
C LEU A 29 5.66 6.78 0.02
N PHE A 30 5.42 7.11 1.30
CA PHE A 30 5.11 8.50 1.67
C PHE A 30 6.32 9.43 1.46
N ARG A 31 7.55 8.95 1.66
CA ARG A 31 8.76 9.71 1.30
C ARG A 31 8.82 10.00 -0.20
N GLN A 32 8.47 9.04 -1.05
CA GLN A 32 8.45 9.22 -2.50
C GLN A 32 7.32 10.14 -2.95
N TRP A 33 6.11 9.97 -2.41
CA TRP A 33 4.94 10.78 -2.79
C TRP A 33 4.96 12.20 -2.24
N SER A 34 5.85 12.50 -1.29
CA SER A 34 6.17 13.87 -0.84
C SER A 34 7.39 14.47 -1.56
N ASN A 35 8.07 13.72 -2.43
CA ASN A 35 9.28 14.18 -3.12
C ASN A 35 8.96 14.71 -4.53
N PHE A 36 9.16 16.00 -4.73
CA PHE A 36 8.93 16.67 -6.01
C PHE A 36 9.71 16.03 -7.18
N ASN A 37 10.99 15.74 -7.00
CA ASN A 37 11.84 15.21 -8.08
C ASN A 37 11.40 13.80 -8.49
N TYR A 38 11.08 12.94 -7.52
CA TYR A 38 10.53 11.62 -7.78
C TYR A 38 9.23 11.70 -8.59
N LEU A 39 8.30 12.55 -8.17
CA LEU A 39 7.02 12.72 -8.87
C LEU A 39 7.20 13.31 -10.27
N LEU A 40 8.11 14.27 -10.44
CA LEU A 40 8.44 14.85 -11.73
C LEU A 40 8.92 13.77 -12.71
N ASP A 41 9.91 12.98 -12.29
CA ASP A 41 10.46 11.89 -13.10
C ASP A 41 9.39 10.84 -13.42
N PHE A 42 8.59 10.45 -12.42
CA PHE A 42 7.51 9.48 -12.57
C PHE A 42 6.48 9.95 -13.60
N PHE A 43 5.98 11.18 -13.49
CA PHE A 43 4.93 11.67 -14.38
C PHE A 43 5.43 11.96 -15.79
N PHE A 44 6.68 12.37 -15.98
CA PHE A 44 7.26 12.44 -17.32
C PHE A 44 7.42 11.06 -17.96
N ALA A 45 7.85 10.06 -17.19
CA ALA A 45 7.99 8.69 -17.68
C ALA A 45 6.63 8.04 -18.03
N ASN A 46 5.53 8.49 -17.41
CA ASN A 46 4.20 7.92 -17.58
C ASN A 46 3.18 8.93 -18.15
N LEU A 47 3.65 9.88 -18.97
CA LEU A 47 2.84 11.00 -19.46
C LEU A 47 1.64 10.53 -20.29
N ASP A 48 1.83 9.51 -21.14
CA ASP A 48 0.77 8.97 -21.99
C ASP A 48 -0.36 8.35 -21.17
N ASP A 49 -0.03 7.68 -20.05
CA ASP A 49 -1.05 7.11 -19.15
C ASP A 49 -1.78 8.20 -18.38
N LEU A 50 -1.04 9.22 -17.90
CA LEU A 50 -1.63 10.36 -17.21
C LEU A 50 -2.66 11.08 -18.10
N GLN A 51 -2.31 11.33 -19.36
CA GLN A 51 -3.18 12.03 -20.30
C GLN A 51 -4.28 11.12 -20.87
N GLY A 52 -3.96 9.85 -21.14
CA GLY A 52 -4.88 8.89 -21.74
C GLY A 52 -5.96 8.42 -20.78
N PHE A 53 -5.60 8.11 -19.53
CA PHE A 53 -6.50 7.51 -18.56
C PHE A 53 -7.11 8.54 -17.60
N PHE A 54 -6.32 9.50 -17.11
CA PHE A 54 -6.77 10.52 -16.16
C PHE A 54 -7.12 11.87 -16.82
N HIS A 55 -6.77 12.05 -18.11
CA HIS A 55 -7.02 13.29 -18.86
C HIS A 55 -6.40 14.55 -18.24
N ILE A 56 -5.34 14.38 -17.43
CA ILE A 56 -4.59 15.49 -16.84
C ILE A 56 -3.45 15.85 -17.78
N LYS A 57 -3.42 17.12 -18.22
CA LYS A 57 -2.47 17.59 -19.23
C LYS A 57 -1.16 18.11 -18.65
N LYS A 58 -1.20 18.66 -17.44
CA LYS A 58 -0.06 19.33 -16.83
C LYS A 58 0.55 18.45 -15.74
N VAL A 59 1.83 18.14 -15.90
CA VAL A 59 2.63 17.41 -14.90
C VAL A 59 2.65 18.16 -13.56
N SER A 60 2.73 19.49 -13.58
CA SER A 60 2.67 20.31 -12.35
C SER A 60 1.40 20.09 -11.54
N ASP A 61 0.26 19.93 -12.22
CA ASP A 61 -1.03 19.71 -11.57
C ASP A 61 -1.07 18.31 -10.97
N ALA A 62 -0.52 17.31 -11.68
CA ALA A 62 -0.42 15.94 -11.18
C ALA A 62 0.51 15.80 -9.96
N ILE A 63 1.65 16.51 -9.94
CA ILE A 63 2.57 16.53 -8.79
C ILE A 63 1.86 17.12 -7.58
N LYS A 64 1.25 18.31 -7.73
CA LYS A 64 0.54 18.98 -6.64
C LYS A 64 -0.58 18.10 -6.11
N ASP A 65 -1.41 17.54 -7.00
CA ASP A 65 -2.50 16.66 -6.63
C ASP A 65 -2.01 15.42 -5.88
N THR A 66 -0.91 14.82 -6.33
CA THR A 66 -0.32 13.64 -5.68
C THR A 66 0.16 13.94 -4.27
N MET A 67 0.82 15.07 -4.06
CA MET A 67 1.31 15.45 -2.74
C MET A 67 0.14 15.71 -1.77
N GLU A 68 -0.94 16.37 -2.22
CA GLU A 68 -2.16 16.57 -1.44
C GLU A 68 -2.88 15.25 -1.15
N ASP A 69 -2.97 14.34 -2.14
CA ASP A 69 -3.53 13.00 -1.99
C ASP A 69 -2.74 12.15 -0.98
N ALA A 70 -1.41 12.19 -1.08
CA ALA A 70 -0.52 11.44 -0.21
C ALA A 70 -0.62 11.91 1.25
N GLN A 71 -0.65 13.22 1.47
CA GLN A 71 -0.78 13.80 2.82
C GLN A 71 -2.06 13.33 3.52
N GLU A 72 -3.20 13.34 2.81
CA GLU A 72 -4.46 12.89 3.38
C GLU A 72 -4.47 11.38 3.61
N LEU A 73 -3.91 10.59 2.69
CA LEU A 73 -3.84 9.14 2.84
C LEU A 73 -2.92 8.73 3.99
N GLU A 74 -1.80 9.43 4.19
CA GLU A 74 -0.88 9.25 5.31
C GLU A 74 -1.59 9.48 6.64
N ARG A 75 -2.32 10.59 6.75
CA ARG A 75 -3.15 10.91 7.93
C ARG A 75 -4.15 9.81 8.25
N LEU A 76 -4.87 9.29 7.25
CA LEU A 76 -5.86 8.24 7.46
C LEU A 76 -5.25 6.90 7.88
N ILE A 77 -4.00 6.63 7.50
CA ILE A 77 -3.32 5.36 7.80
C ILE A 77 -2.55 5.41 9.12
N LEU A 78 -1.89 6.53 9.43
CA LEU A 78 -0.93 6.62 10.53
C LEU A 78 -1.45 7.36 11.75
N ASP A 79 -2.41 8.28 11.60
CA ASP A 79 -2.84 9.13 12.70
C ASP A 79 -4.03 8.54 13.47
N PHE A 80 -3.99 8.70 14.80
CA PHE A 80 -5.15 8.42 15.65
C PHE A 80 -6.22 9.52 15.51
N PRO A 81 -7.51 9.16 15.56
CA PRO A 81 -8.07 7.82 15.76
C PRO A 81 -8.27 7.03 14.45
N TYR A 82 -7.88 7.57 13.29
CA TYR A 82 -8.18 6.99 11.97
C TYR A 82 -7.51 5.63 11.77
N THR A 83 -6.26 5.52 12.21
CA THR A 83 -5.47 4.29 12.16
C THR A 83 -6.10 3.11 12.92
N GLU A 84 -7.07 3.35 13.81
CA GLU A 84 -7.80 2.28 14.51
C GLU A 84 -8.96 1.70 13.69
N GLN A 85 -9.29 2.30 12.54
CA GLN A 85 -10.45 1.95 11.70
C GLN A 85 -10.03 1.63 10.26
N LEU A 86 -8.92 0.91 10.09
CA LEU A 86 -8.36 0.58 8.77
C LEU A 86 -9.30 -0.24 7.87
N ASP A 87 -10.23 -1.01 8.42
CA ASP A 87 -11.25 -1.72 7.64
C ASP A 87 -12.18 -0.79 6.86
N GLY A 88 -12.29 0.48 7.27
CA GLY A 88 -13.00 1.52 6.53
C GLY A 88 -12.21 2.11 5.35
N LEU A 89 -10.91 1.84 5.28
CA LEU A 89 -10.00 2.41 4.29
C LEU A 89 -9.45 1.36 3.31
N PHE A 90 -9.12 0.17 3.81
CA PHE A 90 -8.66 -0.95 3.01
C PHE A 90 -9.85 -1.74 2.48
N HIS A 91 -9.87 -1.96 1.17
CA HIS A 91 -10.90 -2.75 0.51
C HIS A 91 -10.33 -3.86 -0.38
N PRO A 92 -11.06 -4.97 -0.56
CA PRO A 92 -10.51 -6.15 -1.21
C PRO A 92 -9.96 -5.84 -2.59
N LEU A 93 -8.80 -6.41 -2.91
CA LEU A 93 -8.10 -6.16 -4.17
C LEU A 93 -9.00 -6.58 -5.35
N SER A 94 -9.64 -7.75 -5.23
CA SER A 94 -10.52 -8.34 -6.24
C SER A 94 -11.71 -9.10 -5.61
N LEU A 95 -12.68 -9.50 -6.44
CA LEU A 95 -13.81 -10.34 -6.02
C LEU A 95 -13.39 -11.73 -5.50
N ALA A 96 -12.20 -12.22 -5.86
CA ALA A 96 -11.69 -13.46 -5.30
C ALA A 96 -11.31 -13.28 -3.82
N ASP A 97 -10.79 -12.10 -3.47
CA ASP A 97 -10.38 -11.79 -2.10
C ASP A 97 -11.61 -11.64 -1.17
N ASN A 98 -12.77 -11.20 -1.67
CA ASN A 98 -14.04 -11.20 -0.91
C ASN A 98 -14.49 -12.60 -0.42
N ARG A 99 -13.99 -13.66 -1.04
CA ARG A 99 -14.37 -15.05 -0.73
C ARG A 99 -13.33 -15.77 0.12
N ALA A 100 -12.17 -15.18 0.32
CA ALA A 100 -11.14 -15.71 1.18
C ALA A 100 -11.46 -15.35 2.64
N HIS A 101 -11.17 -16.25 3.56
CA HIS A 101 -11.41 -16.06 5.00
C HIS A 101 -10.21 -15.46 5.72
N GLU A 102 -9.01 -15.69 5.22
CA GLU A 102 -7.74 -15.34 5.87
C GLU A 102 -6.75 -14.78 4.84
N LEU A 103 -5.89 -13.88 5.29
CA LEU A 103 -4.81 -13.29 4.49
C LEU A 103 -5.31 -12.71 3.16
N THR A 104 -6.39 -11.92 3.23
CA THR A 104 -6.98 -11.30 2.04
C THR A 104 -6.06 -10.20 1.52
N ARG A 105 -5.97 -10.08 0.20
CA ARG A 105 -5.23 -8.99 -0.43
C ARG A 105 -6.14 -7.78 -0.53
N GLU A 106 -5.66 -6.66 -0.04
CA GLU A 106 -6.44 -5.44 0.14
C GLU A 106 -5.72 -4.25 -0.49
N LYS A 107 -6.47 -3.18 -0.76
CA LYS A 107 -5.93 -1.92 -1.26
C LYS A 107 -6.55 -0.74 -0.53
N ALA A 108 -5.73 0.24 -0.18
CA ALA A 108 -6.15 1.55 0.29
C ALA A 108 -5.91 2.63 -0.77
N ARG A 109 -6.76 3.65 -0.73
CA ARG A 109 -6.64 4.93 -1.43
C ARG A 109 -7.56 5.94 -0.75
N ASN A 110 -7.49 7.20 -1.14
CA ASN A 110 -8.56 8.14 -0.81
C ASN A 110 -9.80 7.85 -1.69
N TRP A 111 -10.83 7.26 -1.09
CA TRP A 111 -12.05 6.81 -1.77
C TRP A 111 -13.01 7.93 -2.13
N ASP A 112 -13.12 8.95 -1.26
CA ASP A 112 -14.11 10.03 -1.36
C ASP A 112 -13.53 11.34 -1.92
N ARG A 113 -12.62 11.23 -2.90
CA ARG A 113 -12.03 12.42 -3.56
C ARG A 113 -13.03 13.07 -4.53
N ARG A 114 -13.14 14.40 -4.47
CA ARG A 114 -14.06 15.18 -5.33
C ARG A 114 -13.52 15.52 -6.72
N GLN A 115 -12.20 15.53 -6.90
CA GLN A 115 -11.56 16.01 -8.14
C GLN A 115 -11.58 14.92 -9.22
N HIS A 116 -10.75 13.90 -9.03
CA HIS A 116 -10.77 12.65 -9.76
C HIS A 116 -10.55 11.49 -8.77
N PRO A 117 -10.86 10.25 -9.16
CA PRO A 117 -10.53 9.10 -8.32
C PRO A 117 -9.03 9.07 -8.01
N SER A 118 -8.65 8.76 -6.77
CA SER A 118 -7.22 8.63 -6.42
C SER A 118 -6.51 7.59 -7.28
N TRP A 119 -5.32 7.95 -7.80
CA TRP A 119 -4.36 7.05 -8.45
C TRP A 119 -3.41 6.39 -7.45
N LEU A 120 -3.32 6.90 -6.23
CA LEU A 120 -2.47 6.30 -5.20
C LEU A 120 -3.08 4.97 -4.77
N ARG A 121 -2.20 3.98 -4.56
CA ARG A 121 -2.54 2.68 -4.02
C ARG A 121 -1.52 2.27 -3.01
N ILE A 122 -2.02 1.86 -1.84
CA ILE A 122 -1.25 1.09 -0.86
C ILE A 122 -1.84 -0.30 -0.85
N TYR A 123 -0.99 -1.31 -0.95
CA TYR A 123 -1.38 -2.71 -0.99
C TYR A 123 -0.99 -3.39 0.31
N ALA A 124 -1.89 -4.21 0.83
CA ALA A 124 -1.67 -4.88 2.11
C ALA A 124 -2.30 -6.27 2.14
N ILE A 125 -1.79 -7.10 3.05
CA ILE A 125 -2.46 -8.32 3.50
C ILE A 125 -3.22 -7.99 4.77
N ARG A 126 -4.53 -8.28 4.79
CA ARG A 126 -5.32 -8.24 6.02
C ARG A 126 -5.16 -9.55 6.77
N ILE A 127 -4.71 -9.44 8.01
CA ILE A 127 -4.58 -10.58 8.92
C ILE A 127 -5.89 -10.77 9.67
N GLU A 128 -6.41 -9.68 10.23
CA GLU A 128 -7.60 -9.63 11.09
C GLU A 128 -8.32 -8.29 10.94
N PRO A 129 -9.51 -8.10 11.55
CA PRO A 129 -10.17 -6.80 11.57
C PRO A 129 -9.24 -5.68 12.07
N ASN A 130 -9.06 -4.65 11.24
CA ASN A 130 -8.15 -3.52 11.46
C ASN A 130 -6.66 -3.88 11.59
N VAL A 131 -6.24 -5.11 11.27
CA VAL A 131 -4.84 -5.54 11.34
C VAL A 131 -4.29 -5.83 9.94
N TYR A 132 -3.28 -5.05 9.53
CA TYR A 132 -2.76 -5.06 8.17
C TYR A 132 -1.23 -5.12 8.11
N ILE A 133 -0.74 -5.80 7.08
CA ILE A 133 0.67 -5.79 6.67
C ILE A 133 0.77 -5.15 5.29
N VAL A 134 1.31 -3.93 5.21
CA VAL A 134 1.56 -3.22 3.96
C VAL A 134 2.75 -3.86 3.23
N THR A 135 2.56 -4.20 1.96
CA THR A 135 3.60 -4.84 1.14
C THR A 135 4.23 -3.89 0.13
N GLY A 136 3.67 -2.70 -0.03
CA GLY A 136 4.07 -1.74 -1.04
C GLY A 136 2.91 -0.94 -1.60
N GLY A 137 3.14 -0.23 -2.69
CA GLY A 137 2.22 0.76 -3.21
C GLY A 137 2.72 1.42 -4.49
N THR A 138 1.83 2.17 -5.14
CA THR A 138 2.14 2.72 -6.46
C THR A 138 1.24 3.91 -6.82
N ILE A 139 1.68 4.68 -7.82
CA ILE A 139 0.84 5.61 -8.57
C ILE A 139 0.30 4.84 -9.78
N LYS A 140 -0.97 4.44 -9.73
CA LYS A 140 -1.60 3.61 -10.76
C LYS A 140 -2.36 4.46 -11.75
N LEU A 141 -1.76 4.66 -12.92
CA LEU A 141 -2.31 5.44 -14.03
C LEU A 141 -3.11 4.62 -15.07
N THR A 142 -3.44 3.37 -14.75
CA THR A 142 -4.11 2.42 -15.66
C THR A 142 -5.29 1.71 -15.00
N ALA A 143 -6.06 0.94 -15.77
CA ALA A 143 -7.25 0.24 -15.28
C ALA A 143 -6.89 -0.96 -14.36
N THR A 144 -5.84 -1.70 -14.69
CA THR A 144 -5.40 -2.94 -14.04
C THR A 144 -3.91 -2.88 -13.69
N MET A 145 -3.46 -3.73 -12.76
CA MET A 145 -2.06 -3.75 -12.30
C MET A 145 -1.13 -4.47 -13.28
N GLN A 146 -1.67 -5.15 -14.29
CA GLN A 146 -0.90 -5.97 -15.23
C GLN A 146 -0.38 -5.14 -16.42
N GLU A 147 -0.90 -3.93 -16.61
CA GLU A 147 -0.62 -3.09 -17.79
C GLU A 147 0.75 -2.40 -17.75
N ARG A 148 1.34 -2.22 -16.56
CA ARG A 148 2.61 -1.53 -16.38
C ARG A 148 3.51 -2.25 -15.39
N GLU A 149 4.81 -2.25 -15.70
CA GLU A 149 5.83 -2.97 -14.93
C GLU A 149 5.83 -2.59 -13.44
N HIS A 150 5.75 -1.30 -13.12
CA HIS A 150 5.74 -0.84 -11.73
C HIS A 150 4.53 -1.35 -10.96
N THR A 151 3.35 -1.34 -11.57
CA THR A 151 2.14 -1.88 -10.94
C THR A 151 2.14 -3.41 -10.85
N LYS A 152 2.76 -4.10 -11.83
CA LYS A 152 2.90 -5.56 -11.82
C LYS A 152 3.83 -6.01 -10.71
N LYS A 153 4.95 -5.32 -10.51
CA LYS A 153 5.90 -5.58 -9.40
C LYS A 153 5.19 -5.54 -8.04
N GLU A 154 4.34 -4.56 -7.81
CA GLU A 154 3.57 -4.46 -6.55
C GLU A 154 2.55 -5.60 -6.39
N LEU A 155 1.93 -6.07 -7.48
CA LEU A 155 1.08 -7.25 -7.43
C LEU A 155 1.89 -8.51 -7.07
N ASP A 156 3.08 -8.65 -7.65
CA ASP A 156 3.96 -9.78 -7.43
C ASP A 156 4.47 -9.78 -5.96
N LYS A 157 4.88 -8.62 -5.42
CA LYS A 157 5.22 -8.44 -3.99
C LYS A 157 4.08 -8.86 -3.06
N LEU A 158 2.87 -8.37 -3.35
CA LEU A 158 1.67 -8.66 -2.54
C LEU A 158 1.35 -10.16 -2.53
N ASN A 159 1.43 -10.82 -3.67
CA ASN A 159 1.23 -12.27 -3.75
C ASN A 159 2.34 -13.03 -3.01
N ALA A 160 3.60 -12.63 -3.20
CA ALA A 160 4.74 -13.25 -2.54
C ALA A 160 4.64 -13.15 -1.01
N CYS A 161 4.26 -11.99 -0.48
CA CYS A 161 4.04 -11.82 0.96
C CYS A 161 2.93 -12.74 1.49
N ARG A 162 1.80 -12.82 0.79
CA ARG A 162 0.70 -13.71 1.20
C ARG A 162 1.14 -15.17 1.21
N ASP A 163 1.83 -15.61 0.17
CA ASP A 163 2.26 -16.99 0.03
C ASP A 163 3.34 -17.32 1.07
N TYR A 164 4.22 -16.35 1.39
CA TYR A 164 5.20 -16.45 2.48
C TYR A 164 4.53 -16.66 3.84
N LEU A 165 3.53 -15.83 4.19
CA LEU A 165 2.80 -15.96 5.45
C LEU A 165 2.13 -17.34 5.58
N LYS A 166 1.48 -17.81 4.52
CA LYS A 166 0.84 -19.14 4.48
C LYS A 166 1.82 -20.28 4.67
N GLN A 167 2.98 -20.21 4.01
CA GLN A 167 4.01 -21.25 4.10
C GLN A 167 4.61 -21.35 5.50
N ASN A 168 4.63 -20.25 6.24
CA ASN A 168 5.11 -20.18 7.63
C ASN A 168 3.98 -20.37 8.65
N GLY A 169 2.80 -20.82 8.23
CA GLY A 169 1.71 -21.17 9.15
C GLY A 169 0.99 -19.99 9.79
N VAL A 170 1.10 -18.78 9.22
CA VAL A 170 0.33 -17.62 9.67
C VAL A 170 -1.08 -17.67 9.07
N PHE A 171 -2.09 -17.53 9.91
CA PHE A 171 -3.51 -17.48 9.51
C PHE A 171 -4.31 -16.41 10.26
N ASP A 172 -3.80 -15.91 11.38
CA ASP A 172 -4.41 -14.89 12.23
C ASP A 172 -3.33 -14.05 12.93
N MET A 173 -3.72 -13.17 13.86
CA MET A 173 -2.78 -12.29 14.53
C MET A 173 -1.89 -13.01 15.53
N ASP A 174 -2.42 -13.99 16.25
CA ASP A 174 -1.67 -14.76 17.24
C ASP A 174 -0.56 -15.56 16.56
N SER A 175 -0.88 -16.31 15.49
CA SER A 175 0.12 -17.03 14.68
C SER A 175 1.14 -16.10 14.01
N PHE A 176 0.76 -14.88 13.66
CA PHE A 176 1.69 -13.87 13.14
C PHE A 176 2.68 -13.39 14.21
N ILE A 177 2.21 -13.11 15.43
CA ILE A 177 3.06 -12.68 16.54
C ILE A 177 4.00 -13.80 16.97
N ASP A 178 3.50 -15.03 17.10
CA ASP A 178 4.33 -16.18 17.46
C ASP A 178 5.50 -16.34 16.47
N TYR A 179 5.20 -16.30 15.16
CA TYR A 179 6.22 -16.32 14.12
C TYR A 179 7.20 -15.13 14.22
N PHE A 180 6.67 -13.92 14.45
CA PHE A 180 7.48 -12.71 14.54
C PHE A 180 8.40 -12.68 15.77
N GLU A 181 7.97 -13.20 16.91
CA GLU A 181 8.77 -13.28 18.13
C GLU A 181 9.84 -14.38 18.06
N GLU A 182 9.56 -15.49 17.38
CA GLU A 182 10.57 -16.53 17.09
C GLU A 182 11.69 -15.99 16.18
N ASP A 183 11.36 -15.18 15.17
CA ASP A 183 12.34 -14.55 14.26
C ASP A 183 13.27 -13.50 14.96
N LEU A 184 12.93 -13.08 16.18
CA LEU A 184 13.73 -12.11 16.98
C LEU A 184 14.68 -12.78 17.99
N LEU A 185 14.61 -14.11 18.16
CA LEU A 185 15.46 -14.91 19.05
C LEU A 185 16.70 -15.47 18.33
#